data_AF-A0A1I7YRL3-F1
#
_entry.id   AF-A0A1I7YRL3-F1
#
_cell.length_a   1.000
_cell.length_b   1.000
_cell.length_c   1.000
_cell.angle_alpha   90.00
_cell.angle_beta   90.00
_cell.angle_gamma   90.00
#
_symmetry.space_group_name_H-M   'P 1'
#
loop_
_entity.id
_entity.type
_entity.pdbx_description
1 polymer ?
#
loop_
_entity_poly.entity_id
_entity_poly.type
_entity_poly.pdbx_seq_one_letter_code
_entity_poly.pdbx_strand_id
1 'polypeptide(L)'
;EAVEYVGPGSFVITDEREQRLIRVHVAPDTAFLDAKDAEQLTLGIGLNGNKGFEGLAYDSGGKRLFVAKERDPMLIYEVHGFPHDNPEQPYAVHVVQDRKRDSRLFVRDLSSLQFDERSGHLLALSDESQLVLELDVKGKPIS
;
A
#
# COMPACT_ATOMS: atom_id res chain seq x y z
N GLU A 1 -7.12 -5.70 4.94
CA GLU A 1 -6.76 -4.69 5.97
C GLU A 1 -5.26 -4.81 6.23
N ALA A 2 -4.54 -3.70 6.31
CA ALA A 2 -3.08 -3.72 6.43
C ALA A 2 -2.55 -2.56 7.27
N VAL A 3 -1.36 -2.74 7.84
CA VAL A 3 -0.59 -1.70 8.55
C VAL A 3 0.85 -1.72 8.06
N GLU A 4 1.42 -0.54 7.84
CA GLU A 4 2.78 -0.37 7.36
C GLU A 4 3.53 0.68 8.18
N TYR A 5 4.77 0.37 8.56
CA TYR A 5 5.67 1.30 9.22
C TYR A 5 6.27 2.28 8.20
N VAL A 6 6.10 3.58 8.41
CA VAL A 6 6.60 4.63 7.50
C VAL A 6 7.60 5.59 8.16
N GLY A 7 7.90 5.38 9.44
CA GLY A 7 8.89 6.14 10.18
C GLY A 7 8.69 6.09 11.69
N PRO A 8 9.58 6.69 12.50
CA PRO A 8 9.50 6.63 13.96
C PRO A 8 8.12 7.03 14.51
N GLY A 9 7.43 6.07 15.13
CA GLY A 9 6.07 6.23 15.64
C GLY A 9 5.01 6.49 14.57
N SER A 10 5.31 6.45 13.27
CA SER A 10 4.39 6.76 12.18
C SER A 10 4.07 5.49 11.39
N PHE A 11 2.77 5.22 11.24
CA PHE A 11 2.26 4.07 10.51
C PHE A 11 1.18 4.51 9.52
N VAL A 12 0.97 3.72 8.48
CA VAL A 12 -0.19 3.85 7.60
C VAL A 12 -1.05 2.60 7.71
N ILE A 13 -2.35 2.79 7.86
CA ILE A 13 -3.34 1.72 7.98
C ILE A 13 -4.32 1.84 6.81
N THR A 14 -4.80 0.71 6.29
CA THR A 14 -5.91 0.69 5.33
C THR A 14 -7.26 0.54 6.01
N ASP A 15 -8.24 1.29 5.53
CA ASP A 15 -9.66 0.99 5.72
C ASP A 15 -10.19 0.40 4.41
N GLU A 16 -10.49 -0.90 4.41
CA GLU A 16 -10.99 -1.60 3.24
C GLU A 16 -12.33 -1.06 2.73
N ARG A 17 -13.25 -0.75 3.66
CA ARG A 17 -14.64 -0.42 3.32
C ARG A 17 -14.73 0.93 2.64
N GLU A 18 -13.95 1.89 3.13
CA GLU A 18 -13.90 3.24 2.58
C GLU A 18 -12.74 3.45 1.60
N GLN A 19 -11.90 2.43 1.35
CA GLN A 19 -10.71 2.50 0.49
C GLN A 19 -9.82 3.69 0.85
N ARG A 20 -9.49 3.80 2.14
CA ARG A 20 -8.68 4.90 2.69
C ARG A 20 -7.32 4.39 3.14
N LEU A 21 -6.33 5.25 3.00
CA LEU A 21 -5.07 5.18 3.72
C LEU A 21 -5.13 6.21 4.86
N ILE A 22 -4.75 5.78 6.06
CA ILE A 22 -4.83 6.59 7.27
C ILE A 22 -3.46 6.60 7.92
N ARG A 23 -2.83 7.76 8.00
CA ARG A 23 -1.56 7.90 8.70
C ARG A 23 -1.83 8.13 10.18
N VAL A 24 -1.32 7.23 11.01
CA VAL A 24 -1.44 7.33 12.47
C VAL A 24 -0.08 7.54 13.11
N HIS A 25 -0.07 8.25 14.23
CA HIS A 25 1.09 8.36 15.09
C HIS A 25 0.85 7.56 16.38
N VAL A 26 1.78 6.67 16.72
CA VAL A 26 1.73 5.81 17.90
C VAL A 26 2.95 6.11 18.77
N ALA A 27 2.70 6.74 19.92
CA ALA A 27 3.65 6.95 20.99
C ALA A 27 3.52 5.85 22.06
N PRO A 28 4.52 5.66 22.95
CA PRO A 28 4.49 4.61 23.97
C PRO A 28 3.28 4.63 24.92
N ASP A 29 2.66 5.79 25.10
CA ASP A 29 1.48 6.02 25.94
C ASP A 29 0.16 6.13 25.14
N THR A 30 0.19 5.87 23.82
CA THR A 30 -1.00 5.90 22.98
C THR A 30 -1.96 4.75 23.36
N ALA A 31 -3.10 5.09 23.95
CA ALA A 31 -4.11 4.12 24.37
C ALA A 31 -5.21 3.89 23.32
N PHE A 32 -5.50 4.89 22.49
CA PHE A 32 -6.49 4.83 21.41
C PHE A 32 -6.12 5.78 20.27
N LEU A 33 -6.68 5.53 19.09
CA LEU A 33 -6.55 6.35 17.90
C LEU A 33 -7.95 6.62 17.32
N ASP A 34 -8.24 7.85 16.91
CA ASP A 34 -9.42 8.18 16.10
C ASP A 34 -8.96 8.57 14.69
N ALA A 35 -9.47 7.86 13.68
CA ALA A 35 -9.16 8.14 12.29
C ALA A 35 -9.55 9.58 11.86
N LYS A 36 -10.55 10.20 12.50
CA LYS A 36 -10.99 11.56 12.18
C LYS A 36 -9.91 12.62 12.44
N ASP A 37 -9.01 12.34 13.37
CA ASP A 37 -7.91 13.24 13.74
C ASP A 37 -6.63 12.95 12.95
N ALA A 38 -6.66 11.94 12.08
CA ALA A 38 -5.52 11.49 11.30
C ALA A 38 -5.51 12.10 9.88
N GLU A 39 -4.32 12.18 9.29
CA GLU A 39 -4.16 12.47 7.88
C GLU A 39 -4.71 11.27 7.07
N GLN A 40 -5.65 11.54 6.16
CA GLN A 40 -6.35 10.52 5.41
C GLN A 40 -6.25 10.77 3.91
N LEU A 41 -6.17 9.69 3.14
CA LEU A 41 -6.27 9.70 1.69
C LEU A 41 -7.30 8.66 1.25
N THR A 42 -8.41 9.11 0.68
CA THR A 42 -9.36 8.24 -0.02
C THR A 42 -8.90 8.07 -1.46
N LEU A 43 -8.65 6.84 -1.91
CA LEU A 43 -8.28 6.60 -3.29
C LEU A 43 -9.50 6.72 -4.23
N GLY A 44 -10.70 6.33 -3.76
CA GLY A 44 -11.95 6.48 -4.52
C GLY A 44 -11.99 5.63 -5.81
N ILE A 45 -11.16 4.59 -5.91
CA ILE A 45 -10.99 3.76 -7.10
C ILE A 45 -11.67 2.41 -6.89
N GLY A 46 -12.75 2.17 -7.65
CA GLY A 46 -13.40 0.85 -7.67
C GLY A 46 -14.44 0.63 -6.57
N LEU A 47 -15.31 1.62 -6.35
CA LEU A 47 -16.43 1.60 -5.39
C LEU A 47 -17.48 0.47 -5.63
N ASN A 48 -17.32 -0.35 -6.66
CA ASN A 48 -18.29 -1.36 -7.09
C ASN A 48 -17.89 -2.81 -6.71
N GLY A 49 -16.77 -3.01 -6.01
CA GLY A 49 -16.28 -4.33 -5.64
C GLY A 49 -15.95 -4.39 -4.15
N ASN A 50 -16.58 -5.32 -3.44
CA ASN A 50 -16.44 -5.64 -2.03
C ASN A 50 -15.11 -6.31 -1.65
N LYS A 51 -14.02 -6.05 -2.38
CA LYS A 51 -12.69 -6.62 -2.11
C LYS A 51 -11.68 -5.49 -1.91
N GLY A 52 -11.23 -5.37 -0.67
CA GLY A 52 -10.59 -4.20 -0.10
C GLY A 52 -9.09 -4.09 -0.38
N PHE A 53 -8.46 -3.14 0.31
CA PHE A 53 -7.00 -3.01 0.32
C PHE A 53 -6.41 -3.96 1.36
N GLU A 54 -5.67 -4.95 0.87
CA GLU A 54 -5.19 -6.09 1.68
C GLU A 54 -3.70 -6.05 2.00
N GLY A 55 -2.93 -5.24 1.27
CA GLY A 55 -1.49 -5.15 1.47
C GLY A 55 -0.99 -3.74 1.37
N LEU A 56 -0.03 -3.40 2.24
CA LEU A 56 0.77 -2.19 2.16
C LEU A 56 2.24 -2.58 2.14
N ALA A 57 3.05 -1.77 1.46
CA ALA A 57 4.49 -1.79 1.60
C ALA A 57 5.04 -0.38 1.37
N TYR A 58 6.08 0.00 2.12
CA TYR A 58 6.68 1.32 1.99
C TYR A 58 8.10 1.26 1.44
N ASP A 59 8.34 2.09 0.42
CA ASP A 59 9.67 2.41 -0.10
C ASP A 59 10.08 3.76 0.50
N SER A 60 10.91 3.71 1.54
CA SER A 60 11.35 4.87 2.31
C SER A 60 12.35 5.74 1.53
N GLY A 61 13.14 5.13 0.64
CA GLY A 61 14.07 5.84 -0.24
C GLY A 61 13.35 6.58 -1.36
N GLY A 62 12.36 5.93 -1.99
CA GLY A 62 11.53 6.45 -3.07
C GLY A 62 10.31 7.25 -2.61
N LYS A 63 10.01 7.26 -1.31
CA LYS A 63 8.89 7.99 -0.68
C LYS A 63 7.55 7.67 -1.33
N ARG A 64 7.24 6.38 -1.43
CA ARG A 64 5.99 5.88 -2.00
C ARG A 64 5.46 4.67 -1.24
N LEU A 65 4.15 4.54 -1.21
CA LEU A 65 3.44 3.37 -0.71
C LEU A 65 2.96 2.52 -1.87
N PHE A 66 3.12 1.21 -1.74
CA PHE A 66 2.43 0.24 -2.57
C PHE A 66 1.15 -0.21 -1.84
N VAL A 67 0.04 -0.26 -2.55
CA VAL A 67 -1.26 -0.71 -2.01
C VAL A 67 -1.80 -1.84 -2.86
N ALA A 68 -1.96 -3.03 -2.28
CA ALA A 68 -2.57 -4.16 -2.98
C ALA A 68 -4.10 -4.08 -2.91
N LYS A 69 -4.74 -4.26 -4.06
CA LYS A 69 -6.16 -4.58 -4.17
C LYS A 69 -6.28 -6.06 -4.49
N GLU A 70 -6.92 -6.81 -3.60
CA GLU A 70 -6.94 -8.28 -3.57
C GLU A 70 -7.27 -8.92 -4.92
N ARG A 71 -8.44 -8.57 -5.48
CA ARG A 71 -9.02 -9.28 -6.62
C ARG A 71 -10.10 -8.45 -7.33
N ASP A 72 -10.37 -8.80 -8.59
CA ASP A 72 -11.45 -8.27 -9.45
C ASP A 72 -11.50 -6.73 -9.59
N PRO A 73 -10.55 -6.10 -10.32
CA PRO A 73 -9.26 -6.64 -10.75
C PRO A 73 -8.24 -6.65 -9.61
N MET A 74 -7.25 -7.53 -9.73
CA MET A 74 -6.06 -7.55 -8.89
C MET A 74 -5.10 -6.46 -9.37
N LEU A 75 -4.77 -5.52 -8.50
CA LEU A 75 -3.95 -4.34 -8.83
C LEU A 75 -2.99 -4.04 -7.69
N ILE A 76 -1.86 -3.44 -8.03
CA ILE A 76 -1.00 -2.77 -7.07
C ILE A 76 -1.03 -1.27 -7.43
N TYR A 77 -1.37 -0.42 -6.48
CA TYR A 77 -1.26 1.03 -6.64
C TYR A 77 0.07 1.52 -6.08
N GLU A 78 0.64 2.53 -6.74
CA GLU A 78 1.75 3.31 -6.19
C GLU A 78 1.21 4.68 -5.78
N VAL A 79 1.32 5.00 -4.50
CA VAL A 79 0.87 6.26 -3.92
C VAL A 79 2.09 7.08 -3.54
N HIS A 80 2.25 8.21 -4.20
CA HIS A 80 3.30 9.19 -3.93
C HIS A 80 2.73 10.41 -3.22
N GLY A 81 3.52 11.01 -2.34
CA GLY A 81 3.13 12.22 -1.59
C GLY A 81 2.24 11.96 -0.38
N PHE A 82 1.97 10.68 -0.07
CA PHE A 82 1.30 10.25 1.16
C PHE A 82 2.15 9.17 1.87
N PRO A 83 2.33 9.24 3.20
CA PRO A 83 1.95 10.35 4.07
C PRO A 83 2.65 11.66 3.70
N HIS A 84 2.05 12.80 4.04
CA HIS A 84 2.67 14.09 3.76
C HIS A 84 3.84 14.34 4.70
N ASP A 85 5.05 14.27 4.14
CA ASP A 85 6.29 14.41 4.90
C ASP A 85 6.60 15.87 5.28
N ASN A 86 6.14 16.86 4.49
CA ASN A 86 6.44 18.28 4.72
C ASN A 86 5.23 19.20 4.51
N PRO A 87 4.63 19.73 5.59
CA PRO A 87 3.47 20.65 5.53
C PRO A 87 3.70 21.95 4.76
N GLU A 88 4.95 22.36 4.52
CA GLU A 88 5.26 23.57 3.75
C GLU A 88 5.20 23.34 2.24
N GLN A 89 5.18 22.08 1.79
CA GLN A 89 5.03 21.75 0.38
C GLN A 89 3.55 21.60 0.02
N PRO A 90 3.17 21.90 -1.24
CA PRO A 90 1.83 21.61 -1.71
C PRO A 90 1.50 20.13 -1.51
N TYR A 91 0.34 19.84 -0.93
CA TYR A 91 -0.15 18.48 -0.78
C TYR A 91 -0.58 17.93 -2.14
N ALA A 92 0.38 17.32 -2.84
CA ALA A 92 0.21 16.73 -4.16
C ALA A 92 0.35 15.22 -4.06
N VAL A 93 -0.79 14.54 -4.02
CA VAL A 93 -0.85 13.07 -4.04
C VAL A 93 -1.00 12.59 -5.47
N HIS A 94 -0.15 11.63 -5.85
CA HIS A 94 -0.23 10.98 -7.16
C HIS A 94 -0.41 9.47 -6.96
N VAL A 95 -1.46 8.94 -7.58
CA VAL A 95 -1.79 7.51 -7.56
C VAL A 95 -1.53 6.94 -8.95
N VAL A 96 -0.59 6.01 -9.04
CA VAL A 96 -0.14 5.39 -10.29
C VAL A 96 -0.57 3.93 -10.31
N GLN A 97 -1.07 3.50 -11.46
CA GLN A 97 -1.33 2.08 -11.77
C GLN A 97 -0.34 1.64 -12.84
N ASP A 98 0.36 0.53 -12.62
CA ASP A 98 1.14 -0.13 -13.66
C ASP A 98 0.39 -1.36 -14.17
N ARG A 99 -0.49 -1.14 -15.16
CA ARG A 99 -1.24 -2.22 -15.82
C ARG A 99 -0.32 -3.27 -16.44
N LYS A 100 0.90 -2.89 -16.84
CA LYS A 100 1.85 -3.84 -17.42
C LYS A 100 2.41 -4.75 -16.34
N ARG A 101 2.74 -4.26 -15.14
CA ARG A 101 3.07 -5.07 -13.96
C ARG A 101 1.90 -5.97 -13.59
N ASP A 102 0.74 -5.37 -13.42
CA ASP A 102 -0.41 -6.07 -12.83
C ASP A 102 -0.89 -7.22 -13.74
N SER A 103 -0.81 -7.06 -15.07
CA SER A 103 -1.10 -8.14 -16.03
C SER A 103 -0.08 -9.29 -16.04
N ARG A 104 1.09 -9.12 -15.41
CA ARG A 104 2.09 -10.19 -15.25
C ARG A 104 1.92 -10.98 -13.95
N LEU A 105 1.07 -10.52 -13.03
CA LEU A 105 0.81 -11.25 -11.79
C LEU A 105 0.05 -12.53 -12.12
N PHE A 106 0.63 -13.69 -11.81
CA PHE A 106 0.08 -15.02 -12.10
C PHE A 106 -0.45 -15.73 -10.86
N VAL A 107 -0.97 -14.95 -9.92
CA VAL A 107 -1.60 -15.41 -8.67
C VAL A 107 -3.10 -15.12 -8.68
N ARG A 108 -3.84 -15.76 -7.77
CA ARG A 108 -5.30 -15.66 -7.66
C ARG A 108 -5.77 -14.45 -6.85
N ASP A 109 -4.94 -13.99 -5.93
CA ASP A 109 -5.21 -12.89 -5.00
C ASP A 109 -3.90 -12.22 -4.58
N LEU A 110 -4.03 -11.03 -3.97
CA LEU A 110 -2.97 -10.40 -3.20
C LEU A 110 -3.44 -10.25 -1.76
N SER A 111 -2.71 -10.85 -0.83
CA SER A 111 -3.02 -10.81 0.60
C SER A 111 -2.02 -10.01 1.42
N SER A 112 -0.83 -9.72 0.89
CA SER A 112 0.16 -8.85 1.54
C SER A 112 1.22 -8.37 0.55
N LEU A 113 1.90 -7.27 0.90
CA LEU A 113 3.06 -6.74 0.18
C LEU A 113 4.21 -6.53 1.16
N GLN A 114 5.44 -6.60 0.67
CA GLN A 114 6.63 -6.16 1.39
C GLN A 114 7.63 -5.58 0.39
N PHE A 115 8.16 -4.40 0.67
CA PHE A 115 9.25 -3.84 -0.12
C PHE A 115 10.59 -4.20 0.53
N ASP A 116 11.51 -4.76 -0.24
CA ASP A 116 12.89 -5.02 0.22
C ASP A 116 13.80 -3.88 -0.23
N GLU A 117 14.09 -2.96 0.70
CA GLU A 117 14.96 -1.80 0.47
C GLU A 117 16.35 -2.15 -0.06
N ARG A 118 16.85 -3.37 0.24
CA ARG A 118 18.18 -3.78 -0.19
C ARG A 118 18.23 -4.08 -1.70
N SER A 119 17.19 -4.72 -2.24
CA SER A 119 17.10 -5.08 -3.67
C SER A 119 16.27 -4.08 -4.48
N GLY A 120 15.41 -3.31 -3.83
CA GLY A 120 14.38 -2.50 -4.47
C GLY A 120 13.22 -3.33 -5.03
N HIS A 121 13.11 -4.59 -4.63
CA HIS A 121 12.08 -5.51 -5.11
C HIS A 121 10.82 -5.44 -4.25
N LEU A 122 9.70 -5.75 -4.88
CA LEU A 122 8.41 -5.88 -4.20
C LEU A 122 8.05 -7.37 -4.09
N LEU A 123 7.89 -7.84 -2.86
CA LEU A 123 7.36 -9.17 -2.56
C LEU A 123 5.84 -9.07 -2.44
N ALA A 124 5.14 -9.98 -3.10
CA ALA A 124 3.68 -10.05 -3.10
C ALA A 124 3.23 -11.44 -2.66
N LEU A 125 2.54 -11.52 -1.53
CA LEU A 125 1.98 -12.77 -1.02
C LEU A 125 0.59 -13.00 -1.62
N SER A 126 0.32 -14.23 -2.04
CA SER A 126 -1.00 -14.72 -2.44
C SER A 126 -1.36 -15.90 -1.56
N ASP A 127 -2.44 -15.76 -0.79
CA ASP A 127 -2.91 -16.82 0.11
C ASP A 127 -3.60 -17.93 -0.69
N GLU A 128 -4.49 -17.59 -1.63
CA GLU A 128 -5.21 -18.56 -2.46
C GLU A 128 -4.28 -19.36 -3.41
N SER A 129 -3.10 -18.82 -3.72
CA SER A 129 -2.08 -19.50 -4.54
C SER A 129 -0.99 -20.16 -3.70
N GLN A 130 -0.93 -19.89 -2.40
CA GLN A 130 0.14 -20.34 -1.49
C GLN A 130 1.54 -20.02 -2.01
N LEU A 131 1.72 -18.79 -2.51
CA LEU A 131 2.95 -18.36 -3.18
C LEU A 131 3.33 -16.94 -2.79
N VAL A 132 4.63 -16.67 -2.76
CA VAL A 132 5.20 -15.31 -2.75
C VAL A 132 5.80 -15.06 -4.12
N LEU A 133 5.32 -14.00 -4.78
CA LEU A 133 5.92 -13.48 -6.00
C LEU A 133 6.99 -12.44 -5.64
N GLU A 134 8.13 -12.51 -6.30
CA GLU A 134 9.13 -11.44 -6.26
C GLU A 134 9.06 -10.62 -7.56
N LEU A 135 8.81 -9.32 -7.43
CA LEU A 135 8.78 -8.38 -8.55
C LEU A 135 10.06 -7.53 -8.54
N ASP A 136 10.77 -7.52 -9.66
CA ASP A 136 11.95 -6.67 -9.84
C ASP A 136 11.59 -5.17 -9.84
N VAL A 137 12.62 -4.32 -9.91
CA VAL A 137 12.47 -2.84 -9.95
C VAL A 137 11.62 -2.31 -11.13
N LYS A 138 11.33 -3.14 -12.13
CA LYS A 138 10.45 -2.84 -13.28
C LYS A 138 9.06 -3.47 -13.15
N GLY A 139 8.76 -4.05 -11.98
CA GLY A 139 7.54 -4.77 -11.70
C GLY A 139 7.41 -6.08 -12.48
N LYS A 140 8.52 -6.69 -12.92
CA LYS A 140 8.48 -8.00 -13.60
C LYS A 140 8.63 -9.11 -12.56
N PRO A 141 7.74 -10.11 -12.55
CA PRO A 141 7.95 -11.31 -11.74
C PRO A 141 9.24 -12.02 -12.13
N ILE A 142 10.05 -12.38 -11.14
CA ILE A 142 11.31 -13.11 -11.31
C ILE A 142 11.34 -14.45 -10.57
N SER A 143 10.57 -14.58 -9.48
CA SER A 143 10.33 -15.84 -8.76
C SER A 143 8.91 -15.92 -8.24
#